data_AF-A0A2Z4LBI9-F1
#
_entry.id   AF-A0A2Z4LBI9-F1
#
_cell.length_a   1.000
_cell.length_b   1.000
_cell.length_c   1.000
_cell.angle_alpha   90.00
_cell.angle_beta   90.00
_cell.angle_gamma   90.00
#
_symmetry.space_group_name_H-M   'P 1'
#
loop_
_entity.id
_entity.type
_entity.pdbx_description
1 polymer ?
#
loop_
_entity_poly.entity_id
_entity_poly.type
_entity_poly.pdbx_seq_one_letter_code
_entity_poly.pdbx_strand_id
1 'polypeptide(L)' 'MRIINDIINKEVVNGEAMTIGKVVDIEIDTAANAIESLIIVKNKGRRKSSEEIKIPFEEVSRIGDMILIRKSFEKSFI' A
#
# COMPACT_ATOMS: atom_id res chain seq x y z
N MET A 1 -4.75 3.79 -18.92
CA MET A 1 -4.08 3.63 -17.61
C MET A 1 -3.51 2.22 -17.53
N ARG A 2 -2.26 2.06 -17.12
CA ARG A 2 -1.68 0.75 -16.83
C ARG A 2 -1.59 0.66 -15.31
N ILE A 3 -2.67 0.20 -14.68
CA ILE A 3 -2.88 0.22 -13.22
C ILE A 3 -1.66 -0.31 -12.46
N ILE A 4 -1.06 -1.41 -12.92
CA ILE A 4 0.15 -1.99 -12.32
C ILE A 4 1.33 -1.02 -12.41
N ASN A 5 1.66 -0.53 -13.60
CA ASN A 5 2.79 0.39 -13.78
C ASN A 5 2.60 1.72 -13.02
N ASP A 6 1.34 2.13 -12.85
CA ASP A 6 1.00 3.36 -12.16
C ASP A 6 1.02 3.17 -10.63
N ILE A 7 0.74 1.98 -10.09
CA ILE A 7 0.65 1.75 -8.63
C ILE A 7 1.95 1.22 -8.02
N ILE A 8 2.70 0.38 -8.75
CA ILE A 8 3.93 -0.22 -8.26
C ILE A 8 4.99 0.86 -7.97
N ASN A 9 5.77 0.67 -6.90
CA ASN A 9 6.75 1.61 -6.34
C ASN A 9 6.17 2.91 -5.74
N LYS A 10 4.85 3.12 -5.75
CA LYS A 10 4.27 4.27 -5.07
C LYS A 10 4.45 4.18 -3.56
N GLU A 11 4.63 5.35 -2.95
CA GLU A 11 4.72 5.48 -1.51
C GLU A 11 3.33 5.42 -0.88
N VAL A 12 3.23 4.60 0.16
CA VAL A 12 2.03 4.48 0.98
C VAL A 12 2.26 5.31 2.24
N VAL A 13 1.36 6.25 2.49
CA VAL A 13 1.46 7.20 3.59
C VAL A 13 0.20 7.16 4.44
N ASN A 14 0.38 7.43 5.73
CA ASN A 14 -0.73 7.56 6.67
C ASN A 14 -1.29 9.00 6.70
N GLY A 15 -2.37 9.22 7.44
CA GLY A 15 -3.00 10.53 7.64
C GLY A 15 -2.16 11.53 8.43
N GLU A 16 -1.00 11.13 8.97
CA GLU A 16 0.01 11.98 9.62
C GLU A 16 1.17 12.34 8.68
N ALA A 17 1.04 12.00 7.38
CA ALA A 17 2.07 12.18 6.36
C ALA A 17 3.37 11.38 6.61
N MET A 18 3.29 10.30 7.40
CA MET A 18 4.39 9.36 7.56
C MET A 18 4.34 8.27 6.48
N THR A 19 5.49 8.02 5.85
CA THR A 19 5.66 6.92 4.89
C THR A 19 5.70 5.58 5.62
N ILE A 20 4.73 4.71 5.31
CA ILE A 20 4.64 3.36 5.84
C ILE A 20 5.54 2.43 5.03
N GLY A 21 5.54 2.59 3.70
CA GLY A 21 6.30 1.72 2.80
C GLY A 21 6.07 2.04 1.34
N LYS A 22 6.49 1.12 0.47
CA LYS A 22 6.27 1.19 -0.97
C LYS A 22 5.52 -0.05 -1.46
N VAL A 23 4.63 0.13 -2.43
CA VAL A 23 3.93 -0.99 -3.07
C VAL A 23 4.93 -1.79 -3.89
N VAL A 24 5.01 -3.08 -3.63
CA VAL A 24 5.83 -4.03 -4.39
C VAL A 24 5.00 -4.92 -5.29
N ASP A 25 3.75 -5.19 -4.91
CA ASP A 25 2.85 -6.03 -5.67
C ASP A 25 1.37 -5.74 -5.32
N ILE A 26 0.46 -6.32 -6.09
CA ILE A 26 -0.99 -6.27 -5.87
C ILE A 26 -1.59 -7.67 -5.94
N GLU A 27 -2.56 -7.95 -5.07
CA GLU A 27 -3.31 -9.18 -5.11
C GLU A 27 -4.67 -8.93 -5.76
N ILE A 28 -5.02 -9.79 -6.71
CA ILE A 28 -6.23 -9.65 -7.53
C ILE A 28 -7.08 -10.90 -7.30
N ASP A 29 -8.33 -10.68 -6.92
CA ASP A 29 -9.35 -11.72 -6.98
C ASP A 29 -9.73 -11.93 -8.44
N THR A 30 -9.30 -13.06 -9.00
CA THR A 30 -9.57 -13.43 -10.41
C THR A 30 -11.03 -13.82 -10.67
N ALA A 31 -11.79 -14.20 -9.63
CA ALA A 31 -13.20 -14.52 -9.75
C ALA A 31 -14.05 -13.25 -9.80
N ALA A 32 -13.74 -12.27 -8.94
CA ALA A 32 -14.42 -10.97 -8.91
C ALA A 32 -13.83 -9.95 -9.91
N ASN A 33 -12.66 -10.23 -10.49
CA ASN A 33 -11.87 -9.31 -11.30
C ASN A 33 -11.62 -7.96 -10.58
N ALA A 34 -11.29 -8.04 -9.29
CA ALA A 34 -11.13 -6.89 -8.40
C ALA A 34 -9.79 -6.95 -7.64
N ILE A 35 -9.23 -5.79 -7.30
CA ILE A 35 -8.03 -5.73 -6.45
C ILE A 35 -8.46 -6.03 -5.02
N GLU A 36 -7.90 -7.09 -4.44
CA GLU A 36 -8.18 -7.48 -3.07
C GLU A 36 -7.28 -6.71 -2.10
N SER A 37 -5.98 -6.62 -2.43
CA SER A 37 -5.00 -6.01 -1.54
C SER A 37 -3.77 -5.44 -2.26
N LEU A 38 -3.10 -4.51 -1.58
CA LEU A 38 -1.79 -3.99 -1.96
C LEU A 38 -0.74 -4.64 -1.05
N ILE A 39 0.34 -5.15 -1.64
CA ILE A 39 1.48 -5.67 -0.90
C ILE A 39 2.53 -4.57 -0.82
N ILE A 40 2.89 -4.18 0.40
CA ILE A 40 3.85 -3.11 0.66
C ILE A 40 5.05 -3.64 1.43
N VAL A 41 6.21 -3.06 1.20
CA VAL A 41 7.41 -3.33 1.99
C VAL A 41 7.71 -2.13 2.88
N LYS A 42 7.84 -2.38 4.19
CA LYS A 42 8.11 -1.33 5.18
C LYS A 42 9.53 -0.78 5.01
N ASN A 43 9.65 0.53 4.86
CA ASN A 43 10.95 1.20 4.85
C ASN A 43 11.35 1.58 6.29
N LYS A 44 12.17 0.75 6.95
CA LYS A 44 12.85 1.12 8.21
C LYS A 44 14.19 1.79 7.89
N GLY A 45 14.16 3.08 7.53
CA GLY A 45 15.37 3.89 7.31
C GLY A 45 16.23 3.42 6.12
N ARG A 46 17.57 3.36 6.29
CA ARG A 46 18.54 2.96 5.25
C ARG A 46 18.54 1.46 4.90
N ARG A 47 17.79 0.62 5.63
CA ARG A 47 17.68 -0.82 5.36
C ARG A 47 16.27 -1.12 4.84
N LYS A 48 16.17 -1.77 3.68
CA LYS A 48 14.92 -2.42 3.27
C LYS A 48 14.61 -3.49 4.32
N SER A 49 13.55 -3.31 5.09
CA SER A 49 13.00 -4.43 5.88
C SER A 49 12.39 -5.38 4.88
N SER A 50 12.61 -6.69 5.00
CA SER A 50 11.94 -7.69 4.15
C SER A 50 10.50 -7.97 4.59
N GLU A 51 9.96 -7.15 5.47
CA GLU A 51 8.64 -7.33 6.06
C GLU A 51 7.60 -6.81 5.08
N GLU A 52 6.97 -7.75 4.39
CA GLU A 52 5.82 -7.53 3.53
C GLU A 52 4.56 -7.40 4.37
N ILE A 53 3.75 -6.42 4.01
CA ILE A 53 2.50 -6.08 4.66
C ILE A 53 1.41 -6.12 3.59
N LYS A 54 0.33 -6.84 3.89
CA LYS A 54 -0.88 -6.86 3.07
C LYS A 54 -1.84 -5.76 3.54
N ILE A 55 -2.19 -4.84 2.64
CA ILE A 55 -3.16 -3.76 2.88
C ILE A 55 -4.41 -4.05 2.06
N PRO A 56 -5.56 -4.37 2.69
CA PRO A 56 -6.82 -4.53 1.97
C PRO A 56 -7.17 -3.26 1.18
N PHE A 57 -7.68 -3.42 -0.04
CA PHE A 57 -7.99 -2.27 -0.89
C PHE A 57 -9.07 -1.35 -0.27
N GLU A 58 -9.94 -1.89 0.58
CA GLU A 58 -10.97 -1.14 1.33
C GLU A 58 -10.39 -0.09 2.29
N GLU A 59 -9.18 -0.36 2.81
CA GLU A 59 -8.46 0.55 3.70
C GLU A 59 -7.69 1.63 2.94
N VAL A 60 -7.68 1.58 1.61
CA VAL A 60 -7.13 2.64 0.76
C VAL A 60 -8.15 3.77 0.65
N SER A 61 -7.74 4.96 1.09
CA SER A 61 -8.55 6.18 1.06
C SER A 61 -8.48 6.86 -0.30
N ARG A 62 -7.26 6.98 -0.88
CA ARG A 62 -7.05 7.65 -2.16
C ARG A 62 -5.78 7.16 -2.85
N ILE A 63 -5.84 7.07 -4.18
CA ILE A 63 -4.69 6.79 -5.05
C ILE A 63 -4.44 8.03 -5.91
N GLY A 64 -3.29 8.66 -5.72
CA GLY A 64 -2.81 9.80 -6.52
C GLY A 64 -1.32 9.63 -6.76
N ASP A 65 -0.52 10.69 -6.55
CA ASP A 65 0.95 10.59 -6.57
C ASP A 65 1.47 9.62 -5.49
N MET A 66 0.84 9.68 -4.30
CA MET A 66 1.00 8.74 -3.19
C MET A 66 -0.32 8.01 -2.93
N ILE A 67 -0.23 6.92 -2.17
CA ILE A 67 -1.38 6.12 -1.73
C ILE A 67 -1.65 6.43 -0.26
N LEU A 68 -2.86 6.89 0.03
CA LEU A 68 -3.29 7.23 1.38
C LEU A 68 -4.11 6.08 1.96
N ILE A 69 -3.79 5.63 3.17
CA ILE A 69 -4.59 4.67 3.92
C ILE A 69 -5.52 5.36 4.92
N ARG A 70 -6.57 4.66 5.36
CA ARG A 70 -7.50 5.14 6.38
C ARG A 70 -6.87 5.09 7.78
N LYS A 71 -7.21 6.08 8.61
CA LYS A 71 -6.79 6.16 10.04
C LYS A 71 -7.11 4.92 10.86
N SER A 72 -8.18 4.20 10.52
CA SER A 72 -8.57 2.93 11.17
C SER A 72 -7.46 1.89 11.10
N PHE A 73 -6.76 1.82 9.96
CA PHE A 73 -5.79 0.79 9.66
C PHE A 73 -4.35 1.17 10.05
N GLU A 74 -4.11 2.45 10.33
CA GLU A 74 -2.79 2.97 10.74
C GLU A 74 -2.27 2.32 12.03
N LYS A 75 -3.17 1.97 12.95
CA LYS A 75 -2.82 1.34 14.23
C LYS A 75 -2.14 -0.03 14.09
N SER A 76 -2.28 -0.68 12.94
CA SER A 76 -1.62 -1.96 12.64
C SER A 76 -0.12 -1.80 12.35
N PHE A 77 0.38 -0.57 12.22
CA PHE A 77 1.77 -0.29 11.80
C PHE A 77 2.64 0.41 12.86
N ILE A 78 2.02 0.84 13.97
CA ILE A 78 2.63 1.58 15.08
C ILE A 78 3.08 0.61 16.17
#